data_AF-A0A562TQK5-F1
#
_entry.id   AF-A0A562TQK5-F1
#
_cell.length_a   1.000
_cell.length_b   1.000
_cell.length_c   1.000
_cell.angle_alpha   90.00
_cell.angle_beta   90.00
_cell.angle_gamma   90.00
#
_symmetry.space_group_name_H-M   'P 1'
#
loop_
_entity.id
_entity.type
_entity.pdbx_description
1 polymer ?
#
loop_
_entity_poly.entity_id
_entity_poly.type
_entity_poly.pdbx_seq_one_letter_code
_entity_poly.pdbx_strand_id
1 'polypeptide(L)'
;MKNIKDELQHIILGDEPAGQASKLKKVQRFLRSDEETSFAIEKQQWFKSKETTALLAFAEKEDIIYTPAIDESDFISEGAEQKVYRFDGSHVIKTNGGIFYECWFDYFNSLLIHNYFFPSTAYTFLGFKMIAGELNAVVMQEFIMTSEPTNLATVKEFLAYNNFHNTRNNDYINYDLGLIFENLHDENVLSIDSVLFFIDTVFYLTEDFYTT
;
A
#
# COMPACT_ATOMS: atom_id res chain seq x y z
N MET A 1 -11.63 -14.65 -12.87
CA MET A 1 -10.63 -14.27 -11.84
C MET A 1 -9.26 -14.88 -12.07
N LYS A 2 -9.12 -16.05 -12.70
CA LYS A 2 -7.79 -16.61 -13.04
C LYS A 2 -6.85 -15.59 -13.70
N ASN A 3 -7.36 -14.83 -14.68
CA ASN A 3 -6.58 -13.74 -15.31
C ASN A 3 -6.10 -12.66 -14.32
N ILE A 4 -6.92 -12.28 -13.32
CA ILE A 4 -6.54 -11.28 -12.31
C ILE A 4 -5.45 -11.82 -11.39
N LYS A 5 -5.57 -13.08 -10.95
CA LYS A 5 -4.54 -13.72 -10.12
C LYS A 5 -3.22 -13.79 -10.87
N ASP A 6 -3.25 -14.24 -12.13
CA ASP A 6 -2.08 -14.32 -12.99
C ASP A 6 -1.43 -12.93 -13.18
N GLU A 7 -2.23 -11.89 -13.46
CA GLU A 7 -1.75 -10.50 -13.58
C GLU A 7 -1.11 -9.98 -12.28
N LEU A 8 -1.75 -10.21 -11.13
CA LEU A 8 -1.19 -9.82 -9.83
C LEU A 8 0.09 -10.60 -9.51
N GLN A 9 0.14 -11.91 -9.79
CA GLN A 9 1.36 -12.71 -9.66
C GLN A 9 2.46 -12.16 -10.57
N HIS A 10 2.16 -11.78 -11.81
CA HIS A 10 3.12 -11.11 -12.68
C HIS A 10 3.59 -9.77 -12.12
N ILE A 11 2.71 -8.98 -11.49
CA ILE A 11 3.08 -7.71 -10.86
C ILE A 11 3.95 -7.93 -9.61
N ILE A 12 3.65 -8.91 -8.76
CA ILE A 12 4.34 -9.13 -7.48
C ILE A 12 5.61 -9.97 -7.66
N LEU A 13 5.52 -11.07 -8.41
CA LEU A 13 6.60 -12.04 -8.64
C LEU A 13 7.41 -11.74 -9.90
N GLY A 14 6.86 -11.02 -10.87
CA GLY A 14 7.55 -10.74 -12.13
C GLY A 14 8.67 -9.71 -12.03
N ASP A 15 9.63 -9.88 -12.96
CA ASP A 15 10.78 -9.01 -13.15
C ASP A 15 10.58 -7.97 -14.27
N GLU A 16 9.39 -7.94 -14.90
CA GLU A 16 9.08 -6.96 -15.93
C GLU A 16 9.02 -5.53 -15.36
N PRO A 17 9.65 -4.55 -16.01
CA PRO A 17 9.47 -3.16 -15.63
C PRO A 17 8.02 -2.78 -15.93
N ALA A 18 7.16 -2.76 -14.91
CA ALA A 18 5.92 -1.98 -14.97
C ALA A 18 6.31 -0.59 -15.50
N GLY A 19 5.67 -0.16 -16.59
CA GLY A 19 6.09 0.96 -17.46
C GLY A 19 6.92 2.03 -16.74
N GLN A 20 8.14 2.27 -17.23
CA GLN A 20 9.13 3.15 -16.61
C GLN A 20 9.41 2.82 -15.12
N ALA A 21 9.98 1.63 -14.87
CA ALA A 21 10.46 1.11 -13.57
C ALA A 21 10.13 2.00 -12.36
N SER A 22 8.88 1.92 -11.87
CA SER A 22 8.44 2.74 -10.74
C SER A 22 9.35 2.49 -9.53
N LYS A 23 9.74 3.56 -8.82
CA LYS A 23 10.55 3.45 -7.58
C LYS A 23 9.92 2.44 -6.60
N LEU A 24 8.60 2.40 -6.57
CA LEU A 24 7.78 1.42 -5.87
C LEU A 24 8.19 -0.02 -6.19
N LYS A 25 8.15 -0.43 -7.46
CA LYS A 25 8.51 -1.81 -7.85
C LYS A 25 9.99 -2.11 -7.62
N LYS A 26 10.87 -1.11 -7.78
CA LYS A 26 12.30 -1.24 -7.50
C LYS A 26 12.57 -1.58 -6.03
N VAL A 27 11.91 -0.90 -5.09
CA VAL A 27 12.01 -1.18 -3.66
C VAL A 27 11.41 -2.55 -3.31
N GLN A 28 10.22 -2.86 -3.85
CA GLN A 28 9.58 -4.15 -3.59
C GLN A 28 10.46 -5.33 -4.04
N ARG A 29 11.16 -5.22 -5.19
CA ARG A 29 12.11 -6.24 -5.65
C ARG A 29 13.32 -6.40 -4.74
N PHE A 30 13.87 -5.28 -4.26
CA PHE A 30 14.98 -5.31 -3.32
C PHE A 30 14.60 -6.09 -2.06
N LEU A 31 13.44 -5.79 -1.49
CA LEU A 31 12.91 -6.48 -0.31
C LEU A 31 12.66 -7.97 -0.56
N ARG A 32 12.06 -8.33 -1.69
CA ARG A 32 11.86 -9.75 -2.08
C ARG A 32 13.18 -10.52 -2.12
N SER A 33 14.21 -9.93 -2.72
CA SER A 33 15.53 -10.58 -2.79
C SER A 33 16.22 -10.72 -1.42
N ASP A 34 15.96 -9.79 -0.51
CA ASP A 34 16.47 -9.83 0.87
C ASP A 34 15.72 -10.89 1.71
N GLU A 35 14.41 -11.03 1.51
CA GLU A 35 13.57 -12.05 2.15
C GLU A 35 14.01 -13.47 1.76
N GLU A 36 14.25 -13.74 0.47
CA GLU A 36 14.72 -15.05 -0.02
C GLU A 36 16.05 -15.47 0.64
N THR A 37 16.90 -14.51 1.02
CA THR A 37 18.17 -14.78 1.73
C THR A 37 18.01 -14.91 3.26
N SER A 38 16.84 -14.55 3.79
CA SER A 38 16.57 -14.39 5.24
C SER A 38 15.65 -15.45 5.84
N PHE A 39 15.34 -16.52 5.09
CA PHE A 39 14.43 -17.63 5.46
C PHE A 39 14.90 -18.53 6.63
N ALA A 40 15.47 -17.94 7.68
CA ALA A 40 15.90 -18.59 8.91
C ALA A 40 15.25 -17.91 10.13
N ILE A 41 14.05 -18.36 10.50
CA ILE A 41 13.48 -18.38 11.87
C ILE A 41 13.83 -17.14 12.72
N GLU A 42 13.46 -15.93 12.30
CA GLU A 42 13.58 -14.73 13.13
C GLU A 42 12.21 -14.25 13.63
N LYS A 43 12.17 -13.70 14.84
CA LYS A 43 10.94 -13.14 15.44
C LYS A 43 10.47 -11.93 14.61
N GLN A 44 9.17 -11.82 14.34
CA GLN A 44 8.53 -10.80 13.49
C GLN A 44 9.05 -9.36 13.68
N GLN A 45 9.17 -8.87 14.92
CA GLN A 45 9.68 -7.51 15.20
C GLN A 45 11.13 -7.30 14.75
N TRP A 46 11.95 -8.36 14.79
CA TRP A 46 13.35 -8.31 14.37
C TRP A 46 13.48 -8.28 12.84
N PHE A 47 12.54 -8.92 12.14
CA PHE A 47 12.51 -8.97 10.69
C PHE A 47 12.29 -7.57 10.07
N LYS A 48 11.29 -6.81 10.54
CA LYS A 48 11.05 -5.45 10.04
C LYS A 48 12.17 -4.47 10.34
N SER A 49 12.84 -4.63 11.49
CA SER A 49 14.02 -3.83 11.86
C SER A 49 15.21 -4.10 10.93
N LYS A 50 15.40 -5.37 10.54
CA LYS A 50 16.40 -5.78 9.56
C LYS A 50 16.11 -5.15 8.19
N GLU A 51 14.88 -5.26 7.69
CA GLU A 51 14.47 -4.59 6.46
C GLU A 51 14.65 -3.08 6.54
N THR A 52 14.31 -2.44 7.67
CA THR A 52 14.50 -1.00 7.86
C THR A 52 15.98 -0.61 7.69
N THR A 53 16.88 -1.41 8.26
CA THR A 53 18.33 -1.18 8.12
C THR A 53 18.78 -1.37 6.66
N ALA A 54 18.30 -2.43 6.00
CA ALA A 54 18.60 -2.72 4.61
C ALA A 54 18.06 -1.65 3.66
N LEU A 55 16.84 -1.16 3.89
CA LEU A 55 16.19 -0.09 3.15
C LEU A 55 16.92 1.23 3.29
N LEU A 56 17.42 1.58 4.47
CA LEU A 56 18.21 2.80 4.64
C LEU A 56 19.49 2.75 3.78
N ALA A 57 20.23 1.64 3.82
CA ALA A 57 21.43 1.48 3.00
C ALA A 57 21.12 1.48 1.50
N PHE A 58 20.03 0.81 1.11
CA PHE A 58 19.55 0.80 -0.27
C PHE A 58 19.09 2.18 -0.74
N ALA A 59 18.40 2.92 0.12
CA ALA A 59 17.83 4.20 -0.23
C ALA A 59 18.88 5.28 -0.49
N GLU A 60 19.95 5.28 0.30
CA GLU A 60 21.15 6.11 0.09
C GLU A 60 21.86 5.72 -1.22
N LYS A 61 22.02 4.42 -1.47
CA LYS A 61 22.71 3.93 -2.68
C LYS A 61 21.95 4.27 -3.97
N GLU A 62 20.62 4.17 -3.94
CA GLU A 62 19.76 4.31 -5.12
C GLU A 62 19.15 5.71 -5.28
N ASP A 63 19.54 6.67 -4.45
CA ASP A 63 19.05 8.06 -4.43
C ASP A 63 17.51 8.16 -4.36
N ILE A 64 16.93 7.41 -3.40
CA ILE A 64 15.48 7.39 -3.15
C ILE A 64 15.12 7.95 -1.76
N ILE A 65 15.97 8.81 -1.21
CA ILE A 65 15.68 9.58 0.00
C ILE A 65 14.83 10.81 -0.38
N TYR A 66 13.70 11.00 0.29
CA TYR A 66 12.83 12.16 0.12
C TYR A 66 13.34 13.34 0.95
N THR A 67 14.10 14.21 0.29
CA THR A 67 14.70 15.41 0.87
C THR A 67 13.77 16.63 0.99
N PRO A 68 12.72 16.84 0.17
CA PRO A 68 11.88 18.03 0.31
C PRO A 68 11.25 18.14 1.72
N ALA A 69 11.08 19.37 2.17
CA ALA A 69 10.36 19.66 3.40
C ALA A 69 8.89 19.26 3.24
N ILE A 70 8.30 18.75 4.31
CA ILE A 70 6.85 18.54 4.43
C ILE A 70 6.38 19.63 5.37
N ASP A 71 5.55 20.55 4.87
CA ASP A 71 5.11 21.71 5.64
C ASP A 71 3.94 21.31 6.54
N GLU A 72 4.08 21.52 7.85
CA GLU A 72 3.02 21.22 8.82
C GLU A 72 1.79 22.12 8.64
N SER A 73 1.92 23.26 7.95
CA SER A 73 0.75 24.07 7.57
C SER A 73 -0.12 23.42 6.51
N ASP A 74 0.39 22.44 5.76
CA ASP A 74 -0.36 21.64 4.79
C ASP A 74 -1.04 20.40 5.41
N PHE A 75 -0.89 20.18 6.72
CA PHE A 75 -1.48 19.03 7.41
C PHE A 75 -3.00 18.95 7.25
N ILE A 76 -3.50 17.77 6.91
CA ILE A 76 -4.93 17.46 6.73
C ILE A 76 -5.42 16.56 7.86
N SER A 77 -4.77 15.41 8.05
CA SER A 77 -5.22 14.38 8.98
C SER A 77 -4.07 13.43 9.38
N GLU A 78 -4.28 12.73 10.48
CA GLU A 78 -3.40 11.70 11.00
C GLU A 78 -4.25 10.49 11.39
N GLY A 79 -3.87 9.32 10.88
CA GLY A 79 -4.34 8.01 11.35
C GLY A 79 -3.24 7.34 12.15
N ALA A 80 -3.50 6.11 12.64
CA ALA A 80 -2.48 5.38 13.41
C ALA A 80 -1.19 5.16 12.60
N GLU A 81 -1.31 4.91 11.29
CA GLU A 81 -0.17 4.54 10.43
C GLU A 81 0.46 5.69 9.65
N GLN A 82 -0.29 6.79 9.45
CA GLN A 82 0.11 7.79 8.48
C GLN A 82 -0.38 9.20 8.80
N LYS A 83 0.34 10.16 8.23
CA LYS A 83 -0.04 11.58 8.19
C LYS A 83 -0.25 12.01 6.75
N VAL A 84 -1.22 12.88 6.54
CA VAL A 84 -1.63 13.37 5.22
C VAL A 84 -1.46 14.87 5.14
N TYR A 85 -0.84 15.34 4.06
CA TYR A 85 -0.52 16.74 3.81
C TYR A 85 -1.00 17.14 2.41
N ARG A 86 -1.52 18.36 2.25
CA ARG A 86 -1.84 18.94 0.93
C ARG A 86 -0.55 19.07 0.11
N PHE A 87 -0.66 18.84 -1.18
CA PHE A 87 0.45 19.00 -2.10
C PHE A 87 -0.05 19.53 -3.44
N ASP A 88 0.63 20.53 -4.00
CA ASP A 88 0.41 21.14 -5.33
C ASP A 88 -1.03 21.57 -5.73
N GLY A 89 -2.00 21.48 -4.83
CA GLY A 89 -3.40 21.84 -5.04
C GLY A 89 -4.27 20.71 -5.61
N SER A 90 -3.68 19.65 -6.16
CA SER A 90 -4.39 18.48 -6.73
C SER A 90 -4.02 17.16 -6.06
N HIS A 91 -2.98 17.13 -5.23
CA HIS A 91 -2.50 15.90 -4.62
C HIS A 91 -2.40 16.01 -3.10
N VAL A 92 -2.13 14.87 -2.49
CA VAL A 92 -1.65 14.76 -1.11
C VAL A 92 -0.35 14.02 -1.05
N ILE A 93 0.50 14.40 -0.10
CA ILE A 93 1.63 13.59 0.34
C ILE A 93 1.20 12.85 1.61
N LYS A 94 1.53 11.56 1.69
CA LYS A 94 1.36 10.74 2.89
C LYS A 94 2.69 10.22 3.37
N THR A 95 2.92 10.29 4.67
CA THR A 95 4.05 9.64 5.34
C THR A 95 3.53 8.44 6.11
N ASN A 96 4.02 7.23 5.82
CA ASN A 96 3.54 6.00 6.43
C ASN A 96 4.71 5.24 7.09
N GLY A 97 4.57 4.95 8.39
CA GLY A 97 5.57 4.19 9.19
C GLY A 97 5.45 2.67 9.05
N GLY A 98 4.50 2.21 8.23
CA GLY A 98 4.22 0.82 7.92
C GLY A 98 3.61 0.03 9.07
N ILE A 99 3.14 0.65 10.17
CA ILE A 99 2.88 -0.04 11.44
C ILE A 99 1.85 -1.18 11.37
N PHE A 100 0.93 -1.16 10.40
CA PHE A 100 -0.05 -2.23 10.20
C PHE A 100 0.57 -3.49 9.58
N TYR A 101 1.72 -3.37 8.93
CA TYR A 101 2.36 -4.47 8.23
C TYR A 101 3.43 -5.14 9.09
N GLU A 102 3.52 -6.47 9.02
CA GLU A 102 4.56 -7.24 9.71
C GLU A 102 5.96 -6.86 9.20
N CYS A 103 6.06 -6.57 7.90
CA CYS A 103 7.29 -6.21 7.23
C CYS A 103 7.05 -5.11 6.18
N TRP A 104 8.10 -4.43 5.75
CA TRP A 104 8.06 -3.47 4.64
C TRP A 104 7.73 -4.16 3.32
N PHE A 105 8.12 -5.41 3.13
CA PHE A 105 7.77 -6.15 1.92
C PHE A 105 6.25 -6.24 1.73
N ASP A 106 5.51 -6.55 2.80
CA ASP A 106 4.03 -6.55 2.79
C ASP A 106 3.45 -5.17 2.48
N TYR A 107 4.00 -4.11 3.08
CA TYR A 107 3.56 -2.74 2.79
C TYR A 107 3.69 -2.41 1.30
N PHE A 108 4.84 -2.73 0.70
CA PHE A 108 5.08 -2.44 -0.72
C PHE A 108 4.27 -3.36 -1.66
N ASN A 109 4.00 -4.61 -1.26
CA ASN A 109 3.03 -5.47 -1.97
C ASN A 109 1.63 -4.86 -1.91
N SER A 110 1.20 -4.37 -0.75
CA SER A 110 -0.11 -3.73 -0.57
C SER A 110 -0.28 -2.51 -1.48
N LEU A 111 0.74 -1.65 -1.61
CA LEU A 111 0.70 -0.53 -2.56
C LEU A 111 0.58 -0.98 -4.02
N LEU A 112 1.29 -2.04 -4.43
CA LEU A 112 1.18 -2.57 -5.79
C LEU A 112 -0.22 -3.13 -6.07
N ILE A 113 -0.81 -3.84 -5.11
CA ILE A 113 -2.16 -4.41 -5.20
C ILE A 113 -3.20 -3.29 -5.23
N HIS A 114 -3.06 -2.26 -4.38
CA HIS A 114 -3.89 -1.06 -4.42
C HIS A 114 -3.87 -0.42 -5.80
N ASN A 115 -2.68 -0.15 -6.33
CA ASN A 115 -2.53 0.52 -7.62
C ASN A 115 -3.12 -0.29 -8.78
N TYR A 116 -3.14 -1.61 -8.67
CA TYR A 116 -3.79 -2.48 -9.65
C TYR A 116 -5.32 -2.38 -9.57
N PHE A 117 -5.91 -2.48 -8.38
CA PHE A 117 -7.38 -2.44 -8.23
C PHE A 117 -7.98 -1.04 -8.34
N PHE A 118 -7.24 -0.01 -7.90
CA PHE A 118 -7.72 1.35 -7.73
C PHE A 118 -6.81 2.36 -8.44
N PRO A 119 -6.69 2.31 -9.78
CA PRO A 119 -5.77 3.17 -10.52
C PRO A 119 -6.08 4.67 -10.39
N SER A 120 -7.35 5.04 -10.16
CA SER A 120 -7.76 6.43 -9.96
C SER A 120 -7.25 7.05 -8.65
N THR A 121 -6.81 6.22 -7.70
CA THR A 121 -6.22 6.61 -6.43
C THR A 121 -4.83 6.01 -6.27
N ALA A 122 -4.16 5.68 -7.37
CA ALA A 122 -2.86 5.03 -7.32
C ALA A 122 -1.83 5.86 -6.55
N TYR A 123 -1.06 5.19 -5.70
CA TYR A 123 0.07 5.76 -4.99
C TYR A 123 1.29 5.86 -5.91
N THR A 124 1.91 7.03 -5.89
CA THR A 124 3.27 7.23 -6.42
C THR A 124 4.25 7.26 -5.26
N PHE A 125 5.16 6.29 -5.18
CA PHE A 125 6.23 6.29 -4.18
C PHE A 125 7.29 7.34 -4.50
N LEU A 126 7.47 8.32 -3.61
CA LEU A 126 8.39 9.43 -3.79
C LEU A 126 9.79 9.12 -3.24
N GLY A 127 9.85 8.40 -2.12
CA GLY A 127 11.09 8.02 -1.45
C GLY A 127 10.89 7.77 0.05
N PHE A 128 12.00 7.58 0.76
CA PHE A 128 12.02 7.38 2.21
C PHE A 128 12.40 8.66 2.96
N LYS A 129 11.82 8.89 4.13
CA LYS A 129 12.18 10.01 5.01
C LYS A 129 12.24 9.55 6.46
N MET A 130 13.27 9.99 7.19
CA MET A 130 13.32 9.85 8.64
C MET A 130 12.47 10.93 9.30
N ILE A 131 11.50 10.52 10.10
CA ILE A 131 10.60 11.42 10.84
C ILE A 131 10.62 10.96 12.30
N ALA A 132 10.99 11.86 13.21
CA ALA A 132 11.11 11.56 14.65
C ALA A 132 11.97 10.30 14.98
N GLY A 133 12.95 9.96 14.12
CA GLY A 133 13.81 8.79 14.31
C GLY A 133 13.28 7.49 13.70
N GLU A 134 12.14 7.53 13.02
CA GLU A 134 11.52 6.37 12.37
C GLU A 134 11.52 6.51 10.84
N LEU A 135 11.78 5.40 10.15
CA LEU A 135 11.71 5.33 8.69
C LEU A 135 10.26 5.41 8.24
N ASN A 136 9.95 6.38 7.39
CA ASN A 136 8.65 6.52 6.76
C ASN A 136 8.78 6.39 5.25
N ALA A 137 7.85 5.67 4.63
CA ALA A 137 7.61 5.75 3.20
C ALA A 137 6.84 7.03 2.89
N VAL A 138 7.28 7.78 1.89
CA VAL A 138 6.59 8.98 1.39
C VAL A 138 5.92 8.63 0.07
N VAL A 139 4.60 8.72 0.03
CA VAL A 139 3.79 8.46 -1.16
C VAL A 139 2.97 9.70 -1.52
N MET A 140 2.68 9.86 -2.81
CA MET A 140 1.77 10.86 -3.35
C MET A 140 0.52 10.17 -3.89
N GLN A 141 -0.63 10.79 -3.73
CA GLN A 141 -1.92 10.31 -4.23
C GLN A 141 -2.76 11.52 -4.69
N GLU A 142 -3.67 11.32 -5.64
CA GLU A 142 -4.67 12.33 -6.03
C GLU A 142 -5.49 12.78 -4.82
N PHE A 143 -5.76 14.08 -4.72
CA PHE A 143 -6.63 14.64 -3.68
C PHE A 143 -8.09 14.58 -4.13
N ILE A 144 -8.85 13.70 -3.49
CA ILE A 144 -10.24 13.42 -3.84
C ILE A 144 -11.16 14.27 -2.95
N MET A 145 -11.98 15.12 -3.58
CA MET A 145 -13.05 15.86 -2.90
C MET A 145 -14.37 15.09 -3.00
N THR A 146 -14.92 14.66 -1.87
CA THR A 146 -16.19 13.92 -1.83
C THR A 146 -17.39 14.83 -2.10
N SER A 147 -18.42 14.31 -2.76
CA SER A 147 -19.72 14.98 -2.92
C SER A 147 -20.80 14.43 -1.99
N GLU A 148 -20.60 13.24 -1.42
CA GLU A 148 -21.53 12.60 -0.51
C GLU A 148 -20.82 11.71 0.54
N PRO A 149 -21.47 11.41 1.68
CA PRO A 149 -21.02 10.37 2.60
C PRO A 149 -21.07 8.99 1.94
N THR A 150 -20.08 8.16 2.24
CA THR A 150 -20.02 6.80 1.70
C THR A 150 -21.06 5.88 2.35
N ASN A 151 -21.80 5.15 1.51
CA ASN A 151 -22.73 4.13 1.96
C ASN A 151 -22.03 2.77 2.08
N LEU A 152 -21.78 2.32 3.31
CA LEU A 152 -21.12 1.03 3.59
C LEU A 152 -21.87 -0.19 3.02
N ALA A 153 -23.19 -0.12 2.84
CA ALA A 153 -23.94 -1.19 2.19
C ALA A 153 -23.53 -1.34 0.71
N THR A 154 -23.38 -0.22 0.01
CA THR A 154 -22.90 -0.19 -1.39
C THR A 154 -21.46 -0.68 -1.49
N VAL A 155 -20.60 -0.33 -0.54
CA VAL A 155 -19.23 -0.85 -0.47
C VAL A 155 -19.23 -2.37 -0.31
N LYS A 156 -20.06 -2.91 0.58
CA LYS A 156 -20.19 -4.36 0.80
C LYS A 156 -20.71 -5.08 -0.44
N GLU A 157 -21.69 -4.52 -1.14
CA GLU A 157 -22.21 -5.05 -2.40
C GLU A 157 -21.15 -5.04 -3.50
N PHE A 158 -20.40 -3.95 -3.63
CA PHE A 158 -19.28 -3.83 -4.57
C PHE A 158 -18.21 -4.89 -4.31
N LEU A 159 -17.82 -5.09 -3.06
CA LEU A 159 -16.81 -6.10 -2.69
C LEU A 159 -17.32 -7.53 -2.92
N ALA A 160 -18.56 -7.82 -2.54
CA ALA A 160 -19.18 -9.11 -2.80
C ALA A 160 -19.28 -9.42 -4.30
N TYR A 161 -19.59 -8.43 -5.14
CA TYR A 161 -19.59 -8.57 -6.60
C TYR A 161 -18.20 -8.92 -7.17
N ASN A 162 -17.13 -8.47 -6.50
CA ASN A 162 -15.74 -8.76 -6.85
C ASN A 162 -15.17 -9.97 -6.08
N ASN A 163 -16.02 -10.84 -5.53
CA ASN A 163 -15.65 -12.06 -4.78
C ASN A 163 -14.79 -11.80 -3.52
N PHE A 164 -14.89 -10.60 -2.95
CA PHE A 164 -14.40 -10.34 -1.60
C PHE A 164 -15.49 -10.70 -0.59
N HIS A 165 -15.25 -11.74 0.19
CA HIS A 165 -16.16 -12.24 1.21
C HIS A 165 -15.84 -11.59 2.55
N ASN A 166 -16.83 -10.92 3.14
CA ASN A 166 -16.70 -10.35 4.47
C ASN A 166 -16.48 -11.45 5.51
N THR A 167 -15.45 -11.33 6.34
CA THR A 167 -15.11 -12.33 7.37
C THR A 167 -15.58 -11.85 8.74
N ARG A 168 -15.03 -10.74 9.22
CA ARG A 168 -15.35 -10.10 10.50
C ARG A 168 -15.22 -8.60 10.32
N ASN A 169 -16.03 -7.82 11.04
CA ASN A 169 -16.05 -6.36 10.94
C ASN A 169 -16.16 -5.94 9.45
N ASN A 170 -15.22 -5.13 8.97
CA ASN A 170 -15.10 -4.73 7.58
C ASN A 170 -13.84 -5.33 6.93
N ASP A 171 -13.42 -6.49 7.39
CA ASP A 171 -12.33 -7.25 6.77
C ASP A 171 -12.92 -8.24 5.75
N TYR A 172 -12.18 -8.45 4.67
CA TYR A 172 -12.63 -9.24 3.54
C TYR A 172 -11.52 -10.18 3.07
N ILE A 173 -11.92 -11.33 2.53
CA ILE A 173 -11.02 -12.29 1.92
C ILE A 173 -11.48 -12.65 0.52
N ASN A 174 -10.55 -12.73 -0.40
CA ASN A 174 -10.75 -13.25 -1.73
C ASN A 174 -9.94 -14.54 -1.88
N TYR A 175 -10.60 -15.69 -1.74
CA TYR A 175 -9.97 -17.00 -1.78
C TYR A 175 -9.37 -17.33 -3.15
N ASP A 176 -10.05 -16.90 -4.23
CA ASP A 176 -9.59 -17.16 -5.59
C ASP A 176 -8.28 -16.41 -5.89
N LEU A 177 -8.13 -15.21 -5.35
CA LEU A 177 -6.92 -14.40 -5.52
C LEU A 177 -5.86 -14.67 -4.45
N GLY A 178 -6.23 -15.22 -3.29
CA GLY A 178 -5.32 -15.35 -2.15
C GLY A 178 -5.03 -14.01 -1.47
N LEU A 179 -6.06 -13.16 -1.31
CA LEU A 179 -5.92 -11.81 -0.76
C LEU A 179 -6.79 -11.60 0.48
N ILE A 180 -6.23 -10.95 1.48
CA ILE A 180 -6.98 -10.34 2.59
C ILE A 180 -7.01 -8.83 2.36
N PHE A 181 -8.16 -8.21 2.56
CA PHE A 181 -8.36 -6.77 2.47
C PHE A 181 -8.96 -6.27 3.80
N GLU A 182 -8.15 -5.56 4.58
CA GLU A 182 -8.48 -5.04 5.90
C GLU A 182 -8.56 -3.50 5.90
N ASN A 183 -8.85 -2.95 7.07
CA ASN A 183 -8.89 -1.51 7.35
C ASN A 183 -9.94 -0.76 6.51
N LEU A 184 -11.04 -1.42 6.13
CA LEU A 184 -12.09 -0.77 5.39
C LEU A 184 -13.07 -0.10 6.36
N HIS A 185 -13.12 1.23 6.34
CA HIS A 185 -14.14 1.99 7.03
C HIS A 185 -14.62 3.13 6.14
N ASP A 186 -15.66 3.83 6.58
CA ASP A 186 -16.27 4.93 5.84
C ASP A 186 -15.30 6.09 5.55
N GLU A 187 -14.23 6.24 6.35
CA GLU A 187 -13.17 7.23 6.08
C GLU A 187 -12.17 6.79 4.99
N ASN A 188 -12.03 5.48 4.74
CA ASN A 188 -11.09 4.90 3.76
C ASN A 188 -11.74 4.62 2.40
N VAL A 189 -13.03 4.94 2.26
CA VAL A 189 -13.74 4.87 1.00
C VAL A 189 -14.46 6.19 0.80
N LEU A 190 -14.12 6.88 -0.27
CA LEU A 190 -14.66 8.17 -0.66
C LEU A 190 -15.71 7.98 -1.77
N SER A 191 -16.75 8.81 -1.80
CA SER A 191 -17.82 8.72 -2.80
C SER A 191 -17.95 10.03 -3.57
N ILE A 192 -17.93 9.92 -4.91
CA ILE A 192 -18.22 11.01 -5.84
C ILE A 192 -19.27 10.54 -6.85
N ASP A 193 -20.43 11.18 -6.89
CA ASP A 193 -21.52 10.85 -7.81
C ASP A 193 -21.85 9.33 -7.84
N SER A 194 -21.88 8.69 -6.67
CA SER A 194 -22.07 7.24 -6.46
C SER A 194 -20.92 6.34 -6.92
N VAL A 195 -19.78 6.90 -7.30
CA VAL A 195 -18.54 6.16 -7.61
C VAL A 195 -17.66 6.07 -6.36
N LEU A 196 -17.20 4.86 -6.06
CA LEU A 196 -16.35 4.56 -4.90
C LEU A 196 -14.87 4.75 -5.25
N PHE A 197 -14.15 5.47 -4.39
CA PHE A 197 -12.70 5.67 -4.46
C PHE A 197 -12.09 5.15 -3.16
N PHE A 198 -11.19 4.18 -3.28
CA PHE A 198 -10.57 3.55 -2.12
C PHE A 198 -9.25 4.24 -1.80
N ILE A 199 -9.03 4.57 -0.54
CA ILE A 199 -7.77 5.09 -0.04
C ILE A 199 -7.37 4.30 1.20
N ASP A 200 -6.09 4.31 1.54
CA ASP A 200 -5.58 3.81 2.82
C ASP A 200 -5.94 2.34 3.07
N THR A 201 -5.92 1.58 1.97
CA THR A 201 -6.24 0.16 1.94
C THR A 201 -5.10 -0.67 2.51
N VAL A 202 -5.45 -1.75 3.19
CA VAL A 202 -4.47 -2.72 3.70
C VAL A 202 -4.72 -4.07 3.04
N PHE A 203 -3.79 -4.50 2.18
CA PHE A 203 -3.81 -5.82 1.55
C PHE A 203 -2.73 -6.74 2.12
N TYR A 204 -3.09 -8.00 2.34
CA TYR A 204 -2.14 -9.07 2.64
C TYR A 204 -2.28 -10.21 1.62
N LEU A 205 -1.16 -10.86 1.33
CA LEU A 205 -1.11 -12.07 0.51
C LEU A 205 -1.23 -13.30 1.41
N THR A 206 -2.03 -14.28 1.01
CA THR A 206 -2.10 -15.58 1.68
C THR A 206 -1.21 -16.60 0.97
N GLU A 207 -0.98 -17.78 1.57
CA GLU A 207 -0.27 -18.88 0.90
C GLU A 207 -0.92 -19.27 -0.43
N ASP A 208 -2.25 -19.18 -0.52
CA ASP A 208 -3.00 -19.46 -1.75
C ASP A 208 -2.66 -18.48 -2.88
N PHE A 209 -2.14 -17.28 -2.59
CA PHE A 209 -1.68 -16.37 -3.63
C PHE A 209 -0.58 -17.01 -4.50
N TYR A 210 0.26 -17.85 -3.92
CA TYR A 210 1.43 -18.44 -4.57
C TYR A 210 1.14 -19.76 -5.29
N THR A 211 -0.09 -20.28 -5.18
CA THR A 211 -0.50 -21.52 -5.84
C THR A 211 -1.09 -21.25 -7.23
N THR A 212 -0.97 -22.23 -8.13
CA THR A 212 -1.41 -22.16 -9.55
C THR A 212 -2.85 -22.62 -9.76
#